data_AF-A0A9E2UC99-F1
#
_entry.id   AF-A0A9E2UC99-F1
#
_cell.length_a   1.000
_cell.length_b   1.000
_cell.length_c   1.000
_cell.angle_alpha   90.00
_cell.angle_beta   90.00
_cell.angle_gamma   90.00
#
_symmetry.space_group_name_H-M   'P 1'
#
loop_
_entity.id
_entity.type
_entity.pdbx_description
1 polymer ?
#
loop_
_entity_poly.entity_id
_entity_poly.type
_entity_poly.pdbx_seq_one_letter_code
_entity_poly.pdbx_strand_id
1 'polypeptide(L)'
;GDPRPSLEQRYGTNAGYKCIAQQATIIAAANGYLLPSDEETLLTDISGSNVLTSGYTPTPADTTLGNSLCANAALAATYYAGLNLGIDAYYALIDLGKTNLTWNSGPISGNVLLGQGLNAQLAGGNGAGASGTLQYDPSTTINVSQQSPIKPLPVPTSVTSAALTAARDVSNYAASLPATQTFGNINNAEIIQGNGGLNVINVANIRNAPLTLSGTASDIFVINVSGGIKTNQPMTLLGGVSPSHVLFNLTGNSGNILQASAGNALYGTYLATNGGHFNFSQLNLTGAVINIGGNVQFVGQSQIQASAPFMPFQLPGIVSVF
;
A
#
# COMPACT_ATOMS: atom_id res chain seq x y z
N GLY A 1 24.50 -30.25 -16.88
CA GLY A 1 24.27 -30.15 -15.43
C GLY A 1 23.52 -28.86 -15.17
N ASP A 2 22.69 -28.83 -14.13
CA ASP A 2 22.07 -27.59 -13.66
C ASP A 2 23.18 -26.61 -13.24
N PRO A 3 23.27 -25.40 -13.82
CA PRO A 3 24.32 -24.45 -13.48
C PRO A 3 24.11 -23.79 -12.10
N ARG A 4 22.96 -24.00 -11.47
CA ARG A 4 22.64 -23.37 -10.19
C ARG A 4 23.40 -24.05 -9.05
N PRO A 5 23.84 -23.28 -8.02
CA PRO A 5 24.38 -23.87 -6.80
C PRO A 5 23.35 -24.81 -6.16
N SER A 6 23.86 -25.82 -5.46
CA SER A 6 23.04 -26.76 -4.67
C SER A 6 22.19 -26.02 -3.62
N LEU A 7 21.10 -26.64 -3.15
CA LEU A 7 20.24 -26.03 -2.13
C LEU A 7 21.01 -25.74 -0.83
N GLU A 8 21.94 -26.63 -0.49
CA GLU A 8 22.87 -26.51 0.62
C GLU A 8 23.74 -25.26 0.48
N GLN A 9 24.32 -25.02 -0.70
CA GLN A 9 25.12 -23.82 -0.96
C GLN A 9 24.28 -22.53 -0.93
N ARG A 10 22.99 -22.61 -1.27
CA ARG A 10 22.11 -21.43 -1.33
C ARG A 10 21.52 -21.05 0.02
N TYR A 11 21.15 -22.05 0.82
CA TYR A 11 20.33 -21.86 2.01
C TYR A 11 21.03 -22.30 3.29
N GLY A 12 22.13 -23.06 3.19
CA GLY A 12 22.89 -23.61 4.30
C GLY A 12 22.13 -24.73 5.01
N THR A 13 20.99 -24.42 5.62
CA THR A 13 20.22 -25.37 6.42
C THR A 13 18.76 -25.44 5.97
N ASN A 14 18.04 -26.48 6.39
CA ASN A 14 16.60 -26.58 6.15
C ASN A 14 15.86 -25.42 6.83
N ALA A 15 16.34 -24.96 8.00
CA ALA A 15 15.82 -23.76 8.65
C ALA A 15 16.04 -22.50 7.79
N GLY A 16 17.23 -22.30 7.24
CA GLY A 16 17.55 -21.20 6.33
C GLY A 16 16.64 -21.18 5.09
N TYR A 17 16.39 -22.34 4.49
CA TYR A 17 15.43 -22.49 3.39
C TYR A 17 14.02 -22.07 3.81
N LYS A 18 13.52 -22.60 4.94
CA LYS A 18 12.18 -22.29 5.44
C LYS A 18 11.99 -20.80 5.66
N CYS A 19 12.95 -20.13 6.28
CA CYS A 19 12.89 -18.69 6.53
C CYS A 19 12.74 -17.90 5.22
N ILE A 20 13.58 -18.19 4.22
CA ILE A 20 13.52 -17.48 2.93
C ILE A 20 12.24 -17.81 2.16
N ALA A 21 11.80 -19.06 2.18
CA ALA A 21 10.57 -19.47 1.52
C ALA A 21 9.32 -18.84 2.17
N GLN A 22 9.22 -18.86 3.50
CA GLN A 22 8.12 -18.20 4.23
C GLN A 22 8.09 -16.70 3.93
N GLN A 23 9.25 -16.05 3.96
CA GLN A 23 9.37 -14.64 3.63
C GLN A 23 8.93 -14.37 2.17
N ALA A 24 9.38 -15.18 1.21
CA ALA A 24 8.96 -15.07 -0.18
C ALA A 24 7.45 -15.25 -0.35
N THR A 25 6.84 -16.18 0.40
CA THR A 25 5.38 -16.39 0.43
C THR A 25 4.64 -15.17 0.95
N ILE A 26 5.07 -14.60 2.09
CA ILE A 26 4.47 -13.37 2.65
C ILE A 26 4.61 -12.21 1.67
N ILE A 27 5.78 -12.04 1.05
CA ILE A 27 6.03 -11.01 0.04
C ILE A 27 5.11 -11.21 -1.17
N ALA A 28 4.99 -12.43 -1.65
CA ALA A 28 4.19 -12.74 -2.81
C ALA A 28 2.69 -12.55 -2.52
N ALA A 29 2.25 -12.89 -1.31
CA ALA A 29 0.91 -12.59 -0.84
C ALA A 29 0.68 -11.09 -0.74
N ALA A 30 1.58 -10.33 -0.10
CA ALA A 30 1.47 -8.87 0.00
C ALA A 30 1.40 -8.19 -1.37
N ASN A 31 2.17 -8.68 -2.35
CA ASN A 31 2.16 -8.17 -3.72
C ASN A 31 0.98 -8.67 -4.58
N GLY A 32 0.06 -9.48 -4.03
CA GLY A 32 -1.09 -10.03 -4.77
C GLY A 32 -0.75 -11.12 -5.78
N TYR A 33 0.45 -11.68 -5.74
CA TYR A 33 0.82 -12.88 -6.52
C TYR A 33 0.26 -14.16 -5.90
N LEU A 34 -0.11 -14.11 -4.63
CA LEU A 34 -0.74 -15.20 -3.89
C LEU A 34 -2.04 -14.71 -3.26
N LEU A 35 -3.07 -15.56 -3.30
CA LEU A 35 -4.30 -15.34 -2.55
C LEU A 35 -4.01 -15.54 -1.05
N PRO A 36 -4.70 -14.84 -0.14
CA PRO A 36 -4.51 -15.03 1.30
C PRO A 36 -4.70 -16.49 1.77
N SER A 37 -5.62 -17.24 1.17
CA SER A 37 -5.82 -18.67 1.48
C SER A 37 -4.63 -19.56 1.06
N ASP A 38 -3.97 -19.18 -0.03
CA ASP A 38 -2.82 -19.90 -0.57
C ASP A 38 -1.56 -19.56 0.23
N GLU A 39 -1.47 -18.33 0.76
CA GLU A 39 -0.43 -17.93 1.70
C GLU A 39 -0.41 -18.85 2.93
N GLU A 40 -1.55 -19.03 3.61
CA GLU A 40 -1.65 -19.88 4.80
C GLU A 40 -1.28 -21.33 4.49
N THR A 41 -1.76 -21.85 3.36
CA THR A 41 -1.43 -23.20 2.87
C THR A 41 0.06 -23.34 2.62
N LEU A 42 0.67 -22.41 1.90
CA LEU A 42 2.11 -22.43 1.60
C LEU A 42 2.96 -22.27 2.85
N LEU A 43 2.59 -21.41 3.78
CA LEU A 43 3.31 -21.27 5.05
C LEU A 43 3.27 -22.57 5.85
N THR A 44 2.15 -23.30 5.82
CA THR A 44 2.02 -24.62 6.43
C THR A 44 2.92 -25.64 5.73
N ASP A 45 2.87 -25.71 4.40
CA ASP A 45 3.67 -26.64 3.60
C ASP A 45 5.17 -26.39 3.79
N ILE A 46 5.60 -25.13 3.78
CA ILE A 46 7.00 -24.74 4.00
C ILE A 46 7.44 -25.14 5.41
N SER A 47 6.59 -24.94 6.42
CA SER A 47 6.88 -25.33 7.80
C SER A 47 7.08 -26.84 7.94
N GLY A 48 6.32 -27.64 7.20
CA GLY A 48 6.46 -29.10 7.12
C GLY A 48 7.60 -29.59 6.22
N SER A 49 8.16 -28.73 5.38
CA SER A 49 9.09 -29.12 4.32
C SER A 49 10.46 -29.62 4.84
N ASN A 50 11.06 -30.53 4.08
CA ASN A 50 12.42 -31.01 4.28
C ASN A 50 13.13 -31.18 2.93
N VAL A 51 13.41 -30.05 2.27
CA VAL A 51 13.97 -30.03 0.91
C VAL A 51 15.45 -30.38 0.83
N LEU A 52 16.19 -30.27 1.94
CA LEU A 52 17.56 -30.74 1.98
C LEU A 52 17.56 -32.26 2.15
N THR A 53 18.29 -32.94 1.27
CA THR A 53 18.23 -34.40 1.12
C THR A 53 18.49 -35.16 2.43
N SER A 54 17.80 -36.29 2.61
CA SER A 54 18.03 -37.19 3.75
C SER A 54 19.48 -37.69 3.73
N GLY A 55 20.31 -37.19 4.63
CA GLY A 55 21.74 -37.53 4.72
C GLY A 55 22.67 -36.32 4.69
N TYR A 56 22.16 -35.13 4.36
CA TYR A 56 22.94 -33.90 4.51
C TYR A 56 23.13 -33.55 6.00
N THR A 57 24.39 -33.43 6.42
CA THR A 57 24.77 -32.95 7.74
C THR A 57 25.34 -31.54 7.58
N PRO A 58 24.64 -30.47 8.02
CA PRO A 58 25.10 -29.11 7.86
C PRO A 58 26.47 -28.88 8.49
N THR A 59 27.37 -28.22 7.77
CA THR A 59 28.64 -27.74 8.35
C THR A 59 28.41 -26.47 9.20
N PRO A 60 29.40 -26.03 9.99
CA PRO A 60 29.32 -24.74 10.66
C PRO A 60 29.14 -23.55 9.72
N ALA A 61 29.72 -23.60 8.51
CA ALA A 61 29.54 -22.56 7.50
C ALA A 61 28.09 -22.51 7.00
N ASP A 62 27.49 -23.68 6.76
CA ASP A 62 26.10 -23.80 6.33
C ASP A 62 25.13 -23.31 7.41
N THR A 63 25.41 -23.64 8.66
CA THR A 63 24.65 -23.15 9.82
C THR A 63 24.74 -21.63 9.94
N THR A 64 25.93 -21.06 9.75
CA THR A 64 26.13 -19.60 9.75
C THR A 64 25.36 -18.94 8.62
N LEU A 65 25.42 -19.48 7.40
CA LEU A 65 24.64 -18.98 6.26
C LEU A 65 23.14 -19.05 6.55
N GLY A 66 22.63 -20.21 6.97
CA GLY A 66 21.21 -20.38 7.29
C GLY A 66 20.72 -19.44 8.38
N ASN A 67 21.49 -19.25 9.45
CA ASN A 67 21.18 -18.29 10.51
C ASN A 67 21.18 -16.85 10.00
N SER A 68 22.14 -16.48 9.12
CA SER A 68 22.17 -15.13 8.54
C SER A 68 20.98 -14.87 7.62
N LEU A 69 20.56 -15.85 6.83
CA LEU A 69 19.37 -15.78 5.99
C LEU A 69 18.10 -15.65 6.83
N CYS A 70 17.98 -16.44 7.90
CA CYS A 70 16.86 -16.30 8.84
C CYS A 70 16.86 -14.97 9.59
N ALA A 71 18.03 -14.47 10.01
CA ALA A 71 18.13 -13.16 10.65
C ALA A 71 17.75 -12.04 9.70
N ASN A 72 18.17 -12.10 8.43
CA ASN A 72 17.79 -11.13 7.41
C ASN A 72 16.31 -11.22 7.04
N ALA A 73 15.76 -12.43 6.97
CA ALA A 73 14.33 -12.66 6.76
C ALA A 73 13.49 -12.13 7.92
N ALA A 74 13.94 -12.38 9.16
CA ALA A 74 13.33 -11.86 10.37
C ALA A 74 13.46 -10.33 10.45
N LEU A 75 14.59 -9.74 10.06
CA LEU A 75 14.79 -8.28 10.01
C LEU A 75 13.84 -7.62 9.00
N ALA A 76 13.67 -8.24 7.84
CA ALA A 76 12.69 -7.81 6.84
C ALA A 76 11.24 -8.04 7.30
N ALA A 77 10.97 -9.06 8.14
CA ALA A 77 9.65 -9.32 8.72
C ALA A 77 9.36 -8.48 9.99
N THR A 78 10.37 -7.96 10.68
CA THR A 78 10.22 -7.00 11.80
C THR A 78 10.00 -5.56 11.33
N TYR A 79 9.98 -5.33 10.01
CA TYR A 79 9.85 -4.01 9.42
C TYR A 79 8.41 -3.49 9.61
N TYR A 80 8.27 -2.61 10.61
CA TYR A 80 7.05 -1.87 10.93
C TYR A 80 5.76 -2.69 10.84
N ALA A 81 5.66 -3.76 11.64
CA ALA A 81 4.47 -4.63 11.63
C ALA A 81 3.15 -3.83 11.76
N GLY A 82 3.16 -2.73 12.52
CA GLY A 82 2.00 -1.83 12.64
C GLY A 82 1.72 -0.92 11.44
N LEU A 83 2.58 -0.89 10.42
CA LEU A 83 2.38 -0.18 9.15
C LEU A 83 1.88 -1.10 8.03
N ASN A 84 1.60 -2.37 8.33
CA ASN A 84 1.08 -3.32 7.35
C ASN A 84 -0.40 -3.03 7.05
N LEU A 85 -0.69 -2.60 5.82
CA LEU A 85 -2.06 -2.39 5.33
C LEU A 85 -2.91 -3.67 5.30
N GLY A 86 -2.31 -4.85 5.44
CA GLY A 86 -3.00 -6.13 5.45
C GLY A 86 -3.84 -6.30 4.19
N ILE A 87 -5.14 -6.54 4.36
CA ILE A 87 -6.06 -6.68 3.23
C ILE A 87 -6.20 -5.39 2.40
N ASP A 88 -5.88 -4.22 2.94
CA ASP A 88 -6.01 -2.96 2.21
C ASP A 88 -4.94 -2.80 1.12
N ALA A 89 -3.82 -3.53 1.23
CA ALA A 89 -2.73 -3.50 0.26
C ALA A 89 -3.13 -4.06 -1.12
N TYR A 90 -4.28 -4.74 -1.23
CA TYR A 90 -4.76 -5.33 -2.48
C TYR A 90 -5.58 -4.39 -3.37
N TYR A 91 -5.89 -3.18 -2.88
CA TYR A 91 -6.83 -2.28 -3.53
C TYR A 91 -6.19 -0.95 -3.90
N ALA A 92 -6.51 -0.46 -5.09
CA ALA A 92 -6.18 0.89 -5.52
C ALA A 92 -7.14 1.93 -4.92
N LEU A 93 -8.39 1.53 -4.66
CA LEU A 93 -9.39 2.37 -4.01
C LEU A 93 -10.15 1.55 -2.95
N ILE A 94 -10.23 2.10 -1.75
CA ILE A 94 -11.11 1.64 -0.68
C ILE A 94 -11.95 2.83 -0.23
N ASP A 95 -13.27 2.68 -0.25
CA ASP A 95 -14.19 3.64 0.33
C ASP A 95 -15.20 2.90 1.23
N LEU A 96 -15.10 3.13 2.53
CA LEU A 96 -15.90 2.44 3.53
C LEU A 96 -16.63 3.46 4.42
N GLY A 97 -17.80 3.07 4.90
CA GLY A 97 -18.57 3.81 5.89
C GLY A 97 -19.83 4.42 5.28
N LYS A 98 -20.70 4.96 6.15
CA LYS A 98 -21.98 5.56 5.76
C LYS A 98 -21.79 6.96 5.16
N THR A 99 -21.09 7.03 4.05
CA THR A 99 -20.69 8.24 3.32
C THR A 99 -21.13 8.15 1.85
N ASN A 100 -20.71 9.12 1.03
CA ASN A 100 -21.00 9.13 -0.40
C ASN A 100 -19.72 9.04 -1.23
N LEU A 101 -19.73 8.12 -2.20
CA LEU A 101 -18.75 8.06 -3.27
C LEU A 101 -19.39 8.60 -4.56
N THR A 102 -18.82 9.65 -5.14
CA THR A 102 -19.13 10.10 -6.50
C THR A 102 -18.00 9.73 -7.43
N TRP A 103 -18.20 8.73 -8.27
CA TRP A 103 -17.18 8.26 -9.21
C TRP A 103 -17.64 8.53 -10.65
N ASN A 104 -17.20 9.67 -11.19
CA ASN A 104 -17.60 10.16 -12.51
C ASN A 104 -16.45 10.20 -13.53
N SER A 105 -15.27 9.69 -13.17
CA SER A 105 -14.07 9.69 -14.02
C SER A 105 -13.14 8.53 -13.68
N GLY A 106 -12.28 8.14 -14.61
CA GLY A 106 -11.33 7.04 -14.45
C GLY A 106 -10.32 7.02 -15.62
N PRO A 107 -9.57 5.91 -15.79
CA PRO A 107 -9.75 4.64 -15.08
C PRO A 107 -9.13 4.60 -13.67
N ILE A 108 -9.57 3.65 -12.86
CA ILE A 108 -8.88 3.20 -11.65
C ILE A 108 -8.14 1.90 -11.99
N SER A 109 -6.82 1.94 -12.03
CA SER A 109 -5.99 0.77 -12.27
C SER A 109 -5.80 0.01 -10.96
N GLY A 110 -6.40 -1.18 -10.85
CA GLY A 110 -6.37 -2.02 -9.64
C GLY A 110 -7.77 -2.37 -9.10
N ASN A 111 -7.79 -3.14 -8.01
CA ASN A 111 -9.05 -3.53 -7.36
C ASN A 111 -9.65 -2.36 -6.57
N VAL A 112 -10.97 -2.41 -6.40
CA VAL A 112 -11.75 -1.45 -5.62
C VAL A 112 -12.59 -2.18 -4.58
N LEU A 113 -12.61 -1.69 -3.33
CA LEU A 113 -13.44 -2.22 -2.25
C LEU A 113 -14.41 -1.16 -1.73
N LEU A 114 -15.71 -1.47 -1.74
CA LEU A 114 -16.77 -0.59 -1.25
C LEU A 114 -17.56 -1.26 -0.12
N GLY A 115 -17.89 -0.55 0.96
CA GLY A 115 -18.48 -1.24 2.12
C GLY A 115 -19.07 -0.38 3.21
N GLN A 116 -19.58 -1.07 4.23
CA GLN A 116 -19.93 -0.50 5.53
C GLN A 116 -20.99 0.63 5.46
N GLY A 117 -22.01 0.43 4.61
CA GLY A 117 -23.14 1.35 4.45
C GLY A 117 -22.92 2.48 3.43
N LEU A 118 -21.89 2.39 2.59
CA LEU A 118 -21.56 3.39 1.58
C LEU A 118 -22.69 3.57 0.56
N ASN A 119 -22.93 4.81 0.15
CA ASN A 119 -23.73 5.14 -1.03
C ASN A 119 -22.81 5.52 -2.20
N ALA A 120 -22.65 4.61 -3.15
CA ALA A 120 -21.82 4.81 -4.32
C ALA A 120 -22.65 5.20 -5.56
N GLN A 121 -22.29 6.33 -6.15
CA GLN A 121 -22.80 6.85 -7.42
C GLN A 121 -21.71 6.68 -8.47
N LEU A 122 -21.83 5.64 -9.29
CA LEU A 122 -20.89 5.29 -10.34
C LEU A 122 -21.45 5.78 -11.67
N ALA A 123 -20.93 6.89 -12.19
CA ALA A 123 -21.34 7.45 -13.48
C ALA A 123 -20.13 7.74 -14.38
N GLY A 124 -20.38 8.19 -15.62
CA GLY A 124 -19.34 8.63 -16.54
C GLY A 124 -19.29 7.87 -17.86
N GLY A 125 -18.56 8.43 -18.82
CA GLY A 125 -18.43 7.87 -20.17
C GLY A 125 -17.42 6.73 -20.27
N ASN A 126 -17.04 6.36 -21.49
CA ASN A 126 -16.16 5.22 -21.85
C ASN A 126 -14.79 5.11 -21.11
N GLY A 127 -14.38 6.11 -20.32
CA GLY A 127 -13.16 6.07 -19.49
C GLY A 127 -13.40 5.90 -17.98
N ALA A 128 -14.65 5.99 -17.51
CA ALA A 128 -14.99 5.74 -16.11
C ALA A 128 -15.11 4.22 -15.89
N GLY A 129 -14.19 3.65 -15.11
CA GLY A 129 -14.12 2.22 -14.86
C GLY A 129 -12.91 1.82 -14.02
N ALA A 130 -12.83 0.54 -13.63
CA ALA A 130 -11.65 -0.06 -13.03
C ALA A 130 -11.06 -1.11 -13.99
N SER A 131 -9.74 -1.28 -14.00
CA SER A 131 -9.11 -2.43 -14.68
C SER A 131 -9.13 -3.70 -13.82
N GLY A 132 -9.29 -3.57 -12.50
CA GLY A 132 -9.40 -4.69 -11.56
C GLY A 132 -10.84 -5.04 -11.20
N THR A 133 -11.00 -5.75 -10.08
CA THR A 133 -12.32 -6.14 -9.58
C THR A 133 -12.92 -5.05 -8.70
N LEU A 134 -14.22 -4.79 -8.86
CA LEU A 134 -15.00 -3.97 -7.93
C LEU A 134 -15.68 -4.91 -6.93
N GLN A 135 -15.22 -4.93 -5.70
CA GLN A 135 -15.80 -5.72 -4.62
C GLN A 135 -16.67 -4.84 -3.72
N TYR A 136 -17.76 -5.41 -3.22
CA TYR A 136 -18.63 -4.68 -2.29
C TYR A 136 -19.32 -5.60 -1.28
N ASP A 137 -19.60 -5.12 -0.07
CA ASP A 137 -20.46 -5.86 0.87
C ASP A 137 -21.96 -5.52 0.70
N PRO A 138 -22.89 -6.36 1.18
CA PRO A 138 -24.34 -6.16 1.01
C PRO A 138 -24.94 -4.90 1.68
N SER A 139 -24.20 -4.21 2.54
CA SER A 139 -24.66 -2.95 3.15
C SER A 139 -24.48 -1.74 2.22
N THR A 140 -23.65 -1.88 1.18
CA THR A 140 -23.38 -0.82 0.20
C THR A 140 -24.53 -0.67 -0.79
N THR A 141 -24.97 0.56 -1.00
CA THR A 141 -25.87 0.91 -2.12
C THR A 141 -25.04 1.37 -3.31
N ILE A 142 -25.14 0.69 -4.45
CA ILE A 142 -24.44 1.05 -5.68
C ILE A 142 -25.45 1.45 -6.75
N ASN A 143 -25.35 2.68 -7.23
CA ASN A 143 -26.10 3.19 -8.37
C ASN A 143 -25.15 3.33 -9.56
N VAL A 144 -25.37 2.55 -10.62
CA VAL A 144 -24.50 2.53 -11.79
C VAL A 144 -25.20 3.13 -13.00
N SER A 145 -24.61 4.17 -13.56
CA SER A 145 -24.96 4.78 -14.85
C SER A 145 -23.76 4.94 -15.78
N GLN A 146 -22.65 4.25 -15.49
CA GLN A 146 -21.46 4.20 -16.34
C GLN A 146 -21.76 3.57 -17.71
N GLN A 147 -21.17 4.14 -18.77
CA GLN A 147 -21.29 3.59 -20.13
C GLN A 147 -20.61 2.22 -20.28
N SER A 148 -19.53 2.00 -19.52
CA SER A 148 -18.79 0.73 -19.45
C SER A 148 -18.85 0.17 -18.03
N PRO A 149 -19.97 -0.46 -17.64
CA PRO A 149 -20.19 -0.83 -16.24
C PRO A 149 -19.19 -1.90 -15.79
N ILE A 150 -18.47 -1.59 -14.70
CA ILE A 150 -17.70 -2.59 -13.96
C ILE A 150 -18.69 -3.57 -13.32
N LYS A 151 -18.47 -4.88 -13.46
CA LYS A 151 -19.30 -5.89 -12.80
C LYS A 151 -18.95 -5.94 -11.29
N PRO A 152 -19.84 -5.50 -10.38
CA PRO A 152 -19.57 -5.58 -8.95
C PRO A 152 -19.61 -7.05 -8.48
N LEU A 153 -18.67 -7.43 -7.63
CA LEU A 153 -18.55 -8.74 -7.01
C LEU A 153 -18.90 -8.62 -5.51
N PRO A 154 -20.01 -9.20 -5.04
CA PRO A 154 -20.32 -9.16 -3.62
C PRO A 154 -19.29 -9.95 -2.81
N VAL A 155 -18.90 -9.41 -1.66
CA VAL A 155 -18.03 -10.06 -0.66
C VAL A 155 -18.73 -10.05 0.71
N PRO A 156 -18.39 -10.96 1.64
CA PRO A 156 -18.91 -10.91 3.01
C PRO A 156 -18.55 -9.60 3.72
N THR A 157 -19.41 -9.13 4.63
CA THR A 157 -19.13 -7.95 5.47
C THR A 157 -17.88 -8.09 6.33
N SER A 158 -17.43 -9.32 6.62
CA SER A 158 -16.18 -9.56 7.33
C SER A 158 -14.95 -9.06 6.55
N VAL A 159 -14.99 -9.05 5.21
CA VAL A 159 -13.90 -8.53 4.36
C VAL A 159 -13.76 -7.02 4.55
N THR A 160 -14.87 -6.29 4.44
CA THR A 160 -14.88 -4.82 4.59
C THR A 160 -14.68 -4.38 6.04
N SER A 161 -15.11 -5.18 7.03
CA SER A 161 -14.79 -4.93 8.45
C SER A 161 -13.32 -5.16 8.76
N ALA A 162 -12.68 -6.17 8.17
CA ALA A 162 -11.24 -6.39 8.28
C ALA A 162 -10.44 -5.23 7.65
N ALA A 163 -10.83 -4.79 6.45
CA ALA A 163 -10.26 -3.63 5.78
C ALA A 163 -10.36 -2.35 6.64
N LEU A 164 -11.56 -2.05 7.15
CA LEU A 164 -11.78 -0.92 8.04
C LEU A 164 -10.89 -0.97 9.30
N THR A 165 -10.68 -2.16 9.87
CA THR A 165 -9.82 -2.34 11.05
C THR A 165 -8.35 -2.11 10.70
N ALA A 166 -7.87 -2.73 9.61
CA ALA A 166 -6.49 -2.57 9.14
C ALA A 166 -6.15 -1.11 8.85
N ALA A 167 -7.00 -0.39 8.12
CA ALA A 167 -6.85 1.04 7.86
C ALA A 167 -6.71 1.87 9.15
N ARG A 168 -7.55 1.60 10.16
CA ARG A 168 -7.48 2.30 11.46
C ARG A 168 -6.21 1.96 12.21
N ASP A 169 -5.84 0.70 12.28
CA ASP A 169 -4.66 0.25 13.02
C ASP A 169 -3.39 0.86 12.42
N VAL A 170 -3.26 0.84 11.09
CA VAL A 170 -2.12 1.49 10.39
C VAL A 170 -2.12 3.00 10.61
N SER A 171 -3.26 3.68 10.49
CA SER A 171 -3.35 5.12 10.70
C SER A 171 -2.97 5.53 12.12
N ASN A 172 -3.47 4.80 13.12
CA ASN A 172 -3.18 5.04 14.53
C ASN A 172 -1.71 4.74 14.85
N TYR A 173 -1.18 3.62 14.35
CA TYR A 173 0.21 3.26 14.54
C TYR A 173 1.13 4.31 13.89
N ALA A 174 0.90 4.66 12.63
CA ALA A 174 1.65 5.68 11.89
C ALA A 174 1.67 7.04 12.62
N ALA A 175 0.52 7.47 13.17
CA ALA A 175 0.41 8.71 13.94
C ALA A 175 1.15 8.65 15.29
N SER A 176 1.33 7.45 15.86
CA SER A 176 2.04 7.26 17.13
C SER A 176 3.57 7.24 16.99
N LEU A 177 4.08 7.07 15.76
CA LEU A 177 5.53 7.00 15.53
C LEU A 177 6.19 8.38 15.79
N PRO A 178 7.38 8.40 16.40
CA PRO A 178 8.12 9.63 16.60
C PRO A 178 8.56 10.22 15.26
N ALA A 179 8.33 11.52 15.07
CA ALA A 179 8.71 12.21 13.85
C ALA A 179 10.24 12.35 13.73
N THR A 180 10.78 12.01 12.58
CA THR A 180 12.17 12.31 12.17
C THR A 180 12.30 13.75 11.68
N GLN A 181 11.24 14.32 11.11
CA GLN A 181 11.18 15.72 10.69
C GLN A 181 9.79 16.31 10.95
N THR A 182 9.71 17.62 11.21
CA THR A 182 8.44 18.32 11.42
C THR A 182 8.39 19.60 10.61
N PHE A 183 7.28 19.79 9.92
CA PHE A 183 6.98 20.97 9.12
C PHE A 183 5.65 21.59 9.59
N GLY A 184 5.58 22.92 9.52
CA GLY A 184 4.32 23.64 9.66
C GLY A 184 3.48 23.52 8.40
N ASN A 185 3.13 24.66 7.80
CA ASN A 185 2.48 24.69 6.50
C ASN A 185 3.54 24.69 5.40
N ILE A 186 3.47 23.75 4.48
CA ILE A 186 4.26 23.72 3.25
C ILE A 186 3.48 24.46 2.17
N ASN A 187 3.85 25.72 1.93
CA ASN A 187 3.21 26.61 0.94
C ASN A 187 4.09 26.89 -0.29
N ASN A 188 5.37 26.53 -0.23
CA ASN A 188 6.35 26.71 -1.30
C ASN A 188 6.97 25.37 -1.64
N ALA A 189 7.74 25.31 -2.74
CA ALA A 189 8.46 24.11 -3.11
C ALA A 189 9.31 23.58 -1.95
N GLU A 190 9.16 22.30 -1.63
CA GLU A 190 9.79 21.66 -0.48
C GLU A 190 10.40 20.33 -0.89
N ILE A 191 11.62 20.05 -0.39
CA ILE A 191 12.30 18.78 -0.58
C ILE A 191 12.41 18.12 0.79
N ILE A 192 11.65 17.06 1.00
CA ILE A 192 11.78 16.22 2.19
C ILE A 192 12.87 15.19 1.89
N GLN A 193 14.03 15.39 2.51
CA GLN A 193 15.18 14.50 2.37
C GLN A 193 15.07 13.35 3.37
N GLY A 194 14.99 12.12 2.88
CA GLY A 194 15.06 10.91 3.68
C GLY A 194 16.45 10.67 4.26
N ASN A 195 16.51 10.07 5.44
CA ASN A 195 17.74 9.76 6.18
C ASN A 195 18.07 8.26 6.22
N GLY A 196 17.46 7.45 5.35
CA GLY A 196 17.57 5.99 5.28
C GLY A 196 16.49 5.29 6.13
N GLY A 197 16.02 4.13 5.67
CA GLY A 197 15.01 3.35 6.41
C GLY A 197 13.67 4.09 6.51
N LEU A 198 13.08 4.18 7.71
CA LEU A 198 11.81 4.89 7.90
C LEU A 198 11.98 6.36 8.26
N ASN A 199 11.30 7.18 7.47
CA ASN A 199 11.16 8.61 7.62
C ASN A 199 9.73 8.92 8.08
N VAL A 200 9.58 9.42 9.30
CA VAL A 200 8.27 9.82 9.85
C VAL A 200 8.21 11.33 9.84
N ILE A 201 7.34 11.89 9.00
CA ILE A 201 7.26 13.32 8.75
C ILE A 201 5.94 13.84 9.28
N ASN A 202 5.99 14.79 10.20
CA ASN A 202 4.78 15.49 10.64
C ASN A 202 4.62 16.79 9.86
N VAL A 203 3.45 17.03 9.27
CA VAL A 203 3.15 18.23 8.48
C VAL A 203 1.78 18.78 8.90
N ALA A 204 1.66 20.09 9.09
CA ALA A 204 0.36 20.69 9.38
C ALA A 204 -0.54 20.72 8.13
N ASN A 205 -0.06 21.34 7.05
CA ASN A 205 -0.78 21.42 5.77
C ASN A 205 0.19 21.41 4.59
N ILE A 206 -0.26 20.88 3.45
CA ILE A 206 0.43 21.04 2.16
C ILE A 206 -0.50 21.83 1.24
N ARG A 207 -0.09 23.03 0.83
CA ARG A 207 -0.95 23.98 0.10
C ARG A 207 -0.25 24.49 -1.14
N ASN A 208 -0.63 23.92 -2.27
CA ASN A 208 -0.19 24.32 -3.60
C ASN A 208 1.33 24.39 -3.77
N ALA A 209 2.03 23.50 -3.07
CA ALA A 209 3.47 23.41 -3.06
C ALA A 209 3.90 22.21 -3.92
N PRO A 210 4.85 22.38 -4.86
CA PRO A 210 5.58 21.26 -5.42
C PRO A 210 6.30 20.51 -4.29
N LEU A 211 6.05 19.21 -4.17
CA LEU A 211 6.66 18.40 -3.13
C LEU A 211 7.62 17.40 -3.76
N THR A 212 8.85 17.36 -3.25
CA THR A 212 9.82 16.33 -3.63
C THR A 212 10.15 15.46 -2.42
N LEU A 213 10.03 14.14 -2.57
CA LEU A 213 10.55 13.17 -1.62
C LEU A 213 11.86 12.62 -2.20
N SER A 214 12.96 12.86 -1.49
CA SER A 214 14.31 12.50 -1.95
C SER A 214 14.91 11.51 -0.99
N GLY A 215 15.28 10.32 -1.46
CA GLY A 215 15.86 9.27 -0.61
C GLY A 215 16.51 8.21 -1.47
N THR A 216 16.84 7.07 -0.89
CA THR A 216 17.26 5.86 -1.59
C THR A 216 16.05 4.96 -1.88
N ALA A 217 16.25 3.87 -2.61
CA ALA A 217 15.23 2.81 -2.74
C ALA A 217 14.92 2.06 -1.43
N SER A 218 15.61 2.41 -0.33
CA SER A 218 15.33 1.90 1.02
C SER A 218 14.53 2.83 1.91
N ASP A 219 14.32 4.06 1.45
CA ASP A 219 13.59 5.04 2.22
C ASP A 219 12.08 4.83 2.11
N ILE A 220 11.46 4.73 3.28
CA ILE A 220 10.02 4.66 3.47
C ILE A 220 9.59 5.98 4.10
N PHE A 221 8.56 6.61 3.55
CA PHE A 221 8.01 7.85 4.05
C PHE A 221 6.62 7.61 4.63
N VAL A 222 6.46 7.90 5.92
CA VAL A 222 5.17 8.02 6.58
C VAL A 222 4.97 9.50 6.89
N ILE A 223 4.04 10.13 6.18
CA ILE A 223 3.78 11.56 6.25
C ILE A 223 2.43 11.74 6.96
N ASN A 224 2.48 12.07 8.24
CA ASN A 224 1.31 12.39 9.05
C ASN A 224 0.89 13.84 8.76
N VAL A 225 -0.30 14.03 8.19
CA VAL A 225 -0.84 15.35 7.84
C VAL A 225 -2.05 15.68 8.70
N SER A 226 -1.90 16.65 9.62
CA SER A 226 -2.94 16.95 10.61
C SER A 226 -4.07 17.84 10.08
N GLY A 227 -3.81 18.65 9.06
CA GLY A 227 -4.79 19.51 8.41
C GLY A 227 -5.32 18.89 7.12
N GLY A 228 -4.60 19.10 6.02
CA GLY A 228 -4.93 18.51 4.74
C GLY A 228 -3.96 18.88 3.63
N ILE A 229 -4.16 18.26 2.47
CA ILE A 229 -3.39 18.46 1.25
C ILE A 229 -4.31 19.10 0.22
N LYS A 230 -3.97 20.30 -0.25
CA LYS A 230 -4.67 20.99 -1.33
C LYS A 230 -3.66 21.38 -2.38
N THR A 231 -3.66 20.73 -3.53
CA THR A 231 -2.59 20.93 -4.52
C THR A 231 -3.08 20.96 -5.95
N ASN A 232 -2.57 21.94 -6.71
CA ASN A 232 -2.53 21.94 -8.17
C ASN A 232 -1.10 21.75 -8.72
N GLN A 233 -0.19 21.23 -7.90
CA GLN A 233 1.23 21.05 -8.20
C GLN A 233 1.62 19.56 -8.24
N PRO A 234 2.57 19.18 -9.10
CA PRO A 234 3.08 17.81 -9.14
C PRO A 234 3.92 17.48 -7.89
N MET A 235 3.95 16.20 -7.58
CA MET A 235 4.91 15.60 -6.66
C MET A 235 6.05 14.96 -7.46
N THR A 236 7.24 14.84 -6.87
CA THR A 236 8.38 14.16 -7.47
C THR A 236 9.03 13.21 -6.46
N LEU A 237 9.37 12.00 -6.90
CA LEU A 237 10.17 11.05 -6.12
C LEU A 237 11.57 10.99 -6.72
N LEU A 238 12.61 11.18 -5.89
CA LEU A 238 14.02 11.17 -6.31
C LEU A 238 14.83 10.10 -5.58
N GLY A 239 15.94 9.69 -6.22
CA GLY A 239 16.94 8.79 -5.65
C GLY A 239 16.48 7.33 -5.44
N GLY A 240 15.36 6.94 -6.05
CA GLY A 240 14.87 5.56 -6.08
C GLY A 240 13.70 5.28 -5.13
N VAL A 241 13.19 6.30 -4.43
CA VAL A 241 11.97 6.18 -3.62
C VAL A 241 10.82 5.66 -4.48
N SER A 242 10.24 4.53 -4.08
CA SER A 242 9.08 3.93 -4.76
C SER A 242 7.77 4.56 -4.29
N PRO A 243 6.74 4.73 -5.15
CA PRO A 243 5.41 5.13 -4.71
C PRO A 243 4.84 4.20 -3.62
N SER A 244 5.12 2.89 -3.67
CA SER A 244 4.68 1.92 -2.65
C SER A 244 5.38 2.10 -1.29
N HIS A 245 6.41 2.94 -1.20
CA HIS A 245 7.10 3.28 0.05
C HIS A 245 6.63 4.61 0.64
N VAL A 246 5.56 5.20 0.12
CA VAL A 246 5.02 6.49 0.59
C VAL A 246 3.60 6.31 1.12
N LEU A 247 3.41 6.61 2.40
CA LEU A 247 2.12 6.69 3.08
C LEU A 247 1.84 8.13 3.51
N PHE A 248 0.77 8.73 2.99
CA PHE A 248 0.17 9.94 3.52
C PHE A 248 -0.95 9.56 4.50
N ASN A 249 -0.65 9.62 5.78
CA ASN A 249 -1.61 9.38 6.86
C ASN A 249 -2.32 10.70 7.19
N LEU A 250 -3.54 10.87 6.69
CA LEU A 250 -4.33 12.09 6.82
C LEU A 250 -5.14 12.03 8.13
N THR A 251 -4.58 12.60 9.20
CA THR A 251 -5.16 12.51 10.54
C THR A 251 -6.20 13.59 10.82
N GLY A 252 -6.34 14.58 9.93
CA GLY A 252 -7.42 15.57 9.96
C GLY A 252 -8.81 14.91 9.87
N ASN A 253 -9.84 15.56 10.43
CA ASN A 253 -11.17 14.97 10.62
C ASN A 253 -12.32 15.73 9.95
N SER A 254 -12.04 16.83 9.25
CA SER A 254 -13.09 17.71 8.70
C SER A 254 -12.64 18.45 7.45
N GLY A 255 -13.62 18.89 6.65
CA GLY A 255 -13.38 19.61 5.40
C GLY A 255 -12.73 18.74 4.32
N ASN A 256 -12.11 19.36 3.32
CA ASN A 256 -11.33 18.65 2.30
C ASN A 256 -9.92 18.36 2.85
N ILE A 257 -9.68 17.11 3.24
CA ILE A 257 -8.39 16.65 3.76
C ILE A 257 -7.43 16.26 2.63
N LEU A 258 -7.97 15.94 1.44
CA LEU A 258 -7.21 15.79 0.22
C LEU A 258 -7.99 16.37 -0.95
N GLN A 259 -7.43 17.39 -1.58
CA GLN A 259 -7.96 18.02 -2.77
C GLN A 259 -6.85 18.14 -3.81
N ALA A 260 -7.05 17.51 -4.96
CA ALA A 260 -6.10 17.57 -6.06
C ALA A 260 -6.81 17.99 -7.36
N SER A 261 -6.20 18.91 -8.09
CA SER A 261 -6.75 19.38 -9.36
C SER A 261 -5.70 19.67 -10.42
N ALA A 262 -6.09 19.79 -11.69
CA ALA A 262 -5.24 20.27 -12.79
C ALA A 262 -4.19 19.27 -13.34
N GLY A 263 -4.42 17.96 -13.22
CA GLY A 263 -3.62 16.94 -13.91
C GLY A 263 -2.36 16.48 -13.16
N ASN A 264 -2.20 16.84 -11.88
CA ASN A 264 -0.93 16.58 -11.18
C ASN A 264 -0.67 15.11 -10.98
N ALA A 265 0.59 14.72 -11.23
CA ALA A 265 1.15 13.47 -10.78
C ALA A 265 1.30 13.52 -9.25
N LEU A 266 0.54 12.66 -8.56
CA LEU A 266 0.70 12.35 -7.14
C LEU A 266 1.18 10.92 -6.98
N TYR A 267 1.88 10.66 -5.89
CA TYR A 267 2.47 9.36 -5.59
C TYR A 267 2.16 8.92 -4.16
N GLY A 268 1.98 7.62 -3.97
CA GLY A 268 1.82 7.01 -2.65
C GLY A 268 0.38 6.67 -2.28
N THR A 269 0.22 6.14 -1.07
CA THR A 269 -1.10 5.81 -0.53
C THR A 269 -1.62 6.93 0.36
N TYR A 270 -2.83 7.40 0.08
CA TYR A 270 -3.52 8.41 0.86
C TYR A 270 -4.56 7.74 1.74
N LEU A 271 -4.29 7.70 3.05
CA LEU A 271 -5.09 7.02 4.06
C LEU A 271 -5.81 8.04 4.95
N ALA A 272 -7.14 7.98 5.00
CA ALA A 272 -7.98 8.82 5.84
C ALA A 272 -8.96 8.00 6.67
N THR A 273 -8.83 8.09 8.00
CA THR A 273 -9.58 7.26 8.95
C THR A 273 -10.52 8.05 9.87
N ASN A 274 -10.29 9.36 10.00
CA ASN A 274 -10.97 10.20 10.98
C ASN A 274 -12.07 11.09 10.37
N GLY A 275 -12.43 10.87 9.11
CA GLY A 275 -13.37 11.72 8.37
C GLY A 275 -12.69 12.54 7.28
N GLY A 276 -13.34 13.63 6.86
CA GLY A 276 -12.84 14.53 5.81
C GLY A 276 -13.11 14.03 4.39
N HIS A 277 -13.11 14.96 3.43
CA HIS A 277 -13.47 14.70 2.04
C HIS A 277 -12.23 14.57 1.16
N PHE A 278 -12.30 13.61 0.23
CA PHE A 278 -11.41 13.52 -0.91
C PHE A 278 -12.12 14.13 -2.13
N ASN A 279 -11.52 15.14 -2.74
CA ASN A 279 -12.08 15.82 -3.91
C ASN A 279 -11.04 15.93 -5.03
N PHE A 280 -11.28 15.18 -6.10
CA PHE A 280 -10.35 15.04 -7.21
C PHE A 280 -10.97 15.57 -8.51
N SER A 281 -10.24 16.45 -9.19
CA SER A 281 -10.59 16.95 -10.52
C SER A 281 -9.36 16.95 -11.43
N GLN A 282 -9.24 15.97 -12.31
CA GLN A 282 -7.99 15.69 -13.06
C GLN A 282 -6.87 15.21 -12.13
N LEU A 283 -7.17 14.33 -11.17
CA LEU A 283 -6.11 13.62 -10.43
C LEU A 283 -5.36 12.66 -11.36
N ASN A 284 -4.03 12.62 -11.25
CA ASN A 284 -3.22 11.55 -11.80
C ASN A 284 -2.42 10.88 -10.66
N LEU A 285 -2.92 9.77 -10.13
CA LEU A 285 -2.29 9.07 -9.01
C LEU A 285 -1.57 7.80 -9.46
N THR A 286 -0.33 7.62 -9.01
CA THR A 286 0.33 6.30 -8.91
C THR A 286 0.42 5.91 -7.44
N GLY A 287 -0.44 5.00 -6.99
CA GLY A 287 -0.63 4.77 -5.56
C GLY A 287 -1.98 4.15 -5.22
N ALA A 288 -2.52 4.53 -4.07
CA ALA A 288 -3.82 4.09 -3.59
C ALA A 288 -4.56 5.16 -2.79
N VAL A 289 -5.88 5.03 -2.71
CA VAL A 289 -6.78 5.90 -1.94
C VAL A 289 -7.57 5.03 -0.97
N ILE A 290 -7.42 5.26 0.33
CA ILE A 290 -8.13 4.54 1.38
C ILE A 290 -8.87 5.56 2.24
N ASN A 291 -10.20 5.54 2.17
CA ASN A 291 -11.07 6.39 2.96
C ASN A 291 -12.08 5.52 3.72
N ILE A 292 -12.22 5.75 5.02
CA ILE A 292 -13.17 4.99 5.86
C ILE A 292 -14.11 5.89 6.68
N GLY A 293 -14.19 7.20 6.35
CA GLY A 293 -14.87 8.17 7.22
C GLY A 293 -15.47 9.41 6.56
N GLY A 294 -15.19 9.73 5.29
CA GLY A 294 -15.84 10.85 4.63
C GLY A 294 -16.23 10.60 3.18
N ASN A 295 -16.66 11.66 2.49
CA ASN A 295 -17.07 11.55 1.08
C ASN A 295 -15.86 11.53 0.14
N VAL A 296 -15.94 10.76 -0.93
CA VAL A 296 -14.94 10.71 -2.00
C VAL A 296 -15.57 11.15 -3.32
N GLN A 297 -14.86 11.98 -4.08
CA GLN A 297 -15.30 12.43 -5.40
C GLN A 297 -14.16 12.34 -6.42
N PHE A 298 -14.40 11.59 -7.50
CA PHE A 298 -13.59 11.55 -8.71
C PHE A 298 -14.34 12.22 -9.87
N VAL A 299 -13.92 13.41 -10.27
CA VAL A 299 -14.45 14.12 -11.44
C VAL A 299 -13.35 14.56 -12.40
N GLY A 300 -13.73 15.07 -13.56
CA GLY A 300 -12.83 15.75 -14.47
C GLY A 300 -11.65 14.90 -14.92
N GLN A 301 -11.86 13.66 -15.37
CA GLN A 301 -10.76 12.77 -15.81
C GLN A 301 -9.77 12.38 -14.69
N SER A 302 -10.21 12.37 -13.43
CA SER A 302 -9.40 11.81 -12.34
C SER A 302 -9.18 10.31 -12.54
N GLN A 303 -7.95 9.85 -12.32
CA GLN A 303 -7.54 8.47 -12.52
C GLN A 303 -6.50 8.02 -11.49
N ILE A 304 -6.49 6.72 -11.22
CA ILE A 304 -5.38 6.02 -10.58
C ILE A 304 -4.70 5.24 -11.71
N GLN A 305 -3.57 5.75 -12.22
CA GLN A 305 -2.91 5.19 -13.41
C GLN A 305 -2.28 3.82 -13.14
N ALA A 306 -1.67 3.68 -11.97
CA ALA A 306 -1.05 2.45 -11.53
C ALA A 306 -1.32 2.26 -10.04
N SER A 307 -1.79 1.06 -9.70
CA SER A 307 -1.91 0.65 -8.31
C SER A 307 -0.50 0.48 -7.72
N ALA A 308 -0.21 1.23 -6.68
CA ALA A 308 0.99 1.05 -5.86
C ALA A 308 0.65 1.28 -4.39
N PRO A 309 -0.19 0.43 -3.77
CA PRO A 309 -0.55 0.57 -2.37
C PRO A 309 0.70 0.51 -1.49
N PHE A 310 0.61 1.12 -0.32
CA PHE A 310 1.73 1.24 0.58
C PHE A 310 2.12 -0.14 1.12
N MET A 311 3.32 -0.56 0.73
CA MET A 311 3.92 -1.81 1.11
C MET A 311 5.33 -1.46 1.58
N PRO A 312 5.52 -1.15 2.88
CA PRO A 312 6.81 -0.75 3.44
C PRO A 312 7.84 -1.88 3.45
N PHE A 313 7.60 -2.96 2.72
CA PHE A 313 8.53 -4.05 2.62
C PHE A 313 9.60 -3.73 1.58
N GLN A 314 10.85 -3.67 2.03
CA GLN A 314 11.97 -3.84 1.12
C GLN A 314 12.17 -5.32 0.88
N LEU A 315 12.14 -5.76 -0.38
CA LEU A 315 12.87 -6.97 -0.75
C LEU A 315 14.29 -6.77 -0.20
N PRO A 316 14.76 -7.57 0.78
CA PRO A 316 16.17 -7.52 1.14
C PRO A 316 16.89 -7.74 -0.18
N GLY A 317 17.71 -6.76 -0.58
CA GLY A 317 18.28 -6.69 -1.91
C GLY A 317 18.72 -8.08 -2.28
N ILE A 318 17.99 -8.71 -3.22
CA ILE A 318 18.43 -9.97 -3.79
C ILE A 318 19.71 -9.53 -4.48
N VAL A 319 20.85 -9.72 -3.81
CA VAL A 319 22.14 -9.75 -4.46
C VAL A 319 21.86 -10.70 -5.61
N SER A 320 21.90 -10.20 -6.84
CA SER A 320 21.72 -11.04 -8.00
C SER A 320 22.83 -12.08 -7.95
N VAL A 321 22.53 -13.24 -7.38
CA VAL A 321 23.33 -14.45 -7.49
C VAL A 321 22.83 -15.27 -8.70
N PHE A 322 22.07 -14.63 -9.59
CA PHE A 322 21.79 -15.10 -10.94
C PHE A 322 22.83 -14.50 -11.89
#